data_AF-A0A165IZG5-F1
#
_entry.id   AF-A0A165IZG5-F1
#
_cell.length_a   1.000
_cell.length_b   1.000
_cell.length_c   1.000
_cell.angle_alpha   90.00
_cell.angle_beta   90.00
_cell.angle_gamma   90.00
#
_symmetry.space_group_name_H-M   'P 1'
#
loop_
_entity.id
_entity.type
_entity.pdbx_description
1 polymer ?
#
loop_
_entity_poly.entity_id
_entity_poly.type
_entity_poly.pdbx_seq_one_letter_code
_entity_poly.pdbx_strand_id
1 'polypeptide(L)'
;MATAIEPRGELPSPPKHAPSAPAPTPAPAPAAGATPSVAYLWTADDLENSRLDAQHHMLSDCAWSGKPYIAPVESVLGPEGPEGGEGKAVLDLGTGSGIWAIDIALRWPKARVLGVDLGPKLRPTPPNCSLEVHDINSGLSQWNGQFDYVHTRLISSGIHDYPLMLSRILPLLRPGGLLDLSEWDFRIYSASHQPLPLVPHGQEGHSWTAEWLWALREAGARRGGQMDAASFMEGWVRESGVWDDVGYRDTWIAISAPTGGAFFPTLPNRSNDFC
;
A
#
# COMPACT_ATOMS: atom_id res chain seq x y z
N MET A 1 -5.51 4.81 -7.85
CA MET A 1 -6.72 5.66 -7.72
C MET A 1 -7.90 4.85 -8.21
N ALA A 2 -9.05 4.89 -7.53
CA ALA A 2 -10.25 4.12 -7.85
C ALA A 2 -11.46 4.66 -7.02
N THR A 3 -12.64 4.80 -7.62
CA THR A 3 -13.92 5.24 -6.97
C THR A 3 -14.99 4.13 -7.10
N ALA A 4 -15.95 4.01 -6.18
CA ALA A 4 -16.89 2.86 -6.16
C ALA A 4 -18.28 3.15 -6.79
N ILE A 5 -18.82 2.19 -7.54
CA ILE A 5 -20.16 2.23 -8.19
C ILE A 5 -21.29 2.00 -7.16
N GLU A 6 -22.47 2.63 -7.35
CA GLU A 6 -23.70 2.31 -6.60
C GLU A 6 -24.17 0.85 -6.83
N PRO A 7 -24.67 0.14 -5.79
CA PRO A 7 -25.01 -1.26 -5.91
C PRO A 7 -26.28 -1.47 -6.76
N ARG A 8 -26.12 -2.08 -7.95
CA ARG A 8 -27.23 -2.66 -8.72
C ARG A 8 -27.09 -4.18 -8.80
N GLY A 9 -27.89 -4.89 -8.00
CA GLY A 9 -28.20 -6.32 -8.19
C GLY A 9 -27.14 -7.32 -7.69
N GLU A 10 -27.56 -8.58 -7.53
CA GLU A 10 -26.74 -9.69 -7.04
C GLU A 10 -25.47 -9.90 -7.87
N LEU A 11 -24.34 -10.04 -7.18
CA LEU A 11 -23.01 -10.33 -7.74
C LEU A 11 -23.04 -11.66 -8.52
N PRO A 12 -22.56 -11.70 -9.77
CA PRO A 12 -22.44 -12.94 -10.52
C PRO A 12 -21.39 -13.86 -9.89
N SER A 13 -21.67 -15.18 -9.91
CA SER A 13 -20.77 -16.19 -9.37
C SER A 13 -19.43 -16.23 -10.13
N PRO A 14 -18.30 -16.47 -9.43
CA PRO A 14 -16.97 -16.46 -10.04
C PRO A 14 -16.80 -17.57 -11.10
N PRO A 15 -16.01 -17.34 -12.16
CA PRO A 15 -15.74 -18.33 -13.20
C PRO A 15 -14.91 -19.51 -12.65
N LYS A 16 -15.21 -20.70 -13.18
CA LYS A 16 -14.56 -21.97 -12.82
C LYS A 16 -13.08 -21.99 -13.25
N HIS A 17 -12.22 -22.46 -12.34
CA HIS A 17 -10.76 -22.37 -12.34
C HIS A 17 -10.03 -22.87 -13.60
N ALA A 18 -8.95 -22.15 -13.94
CA ALA A 18 -7.81 -22.63 -14.72
C ALA A 18 -6.92 -23.55 -13.86
N PRO A 19 -6.15 -24.49 -14.46
CA PRO A 19 -5.47 -25.55 -13.70
C PRO A 19 -4.43 -25.01 -12.73
N SER A 20 -4.56 -25.43 -11.47
CA SER A 20 -3.67 -25.12 -10.35
C SER A 20 -2.26 -25.69 -10.57
N ALA A 21 -1.23 -24.89 -10.31
CA ALA A 21 0.13 -25.39 -10.10
C ALA A 21 0.16 -26.41 -8.95
N PRO A 22 1.08 -27.41 -8.95
CA PRO A 22 1.13 -28.44 -7.92
C PRO A 22 1.36 -27.82 -6.54
N ALA A 23 0.56 -28.26 -5.57
CA ALA A 23 0.61 -27.78 -4.19
C ALA A 23 1.99 -28.06 -3.56
N PRO A 24 2.59 -27.08 -2.85
CA PRO A 24 3.81 -27.32 -2.09
C PRO A 24 3.53 -28.29 -0.93
N THR A 25 4.51 -29.15 -0.66
CA THR A 25 4.48 -30.14 0.43
C THR A 25 4.23 -29.44 1.79
N PRO A 26 3.32 -29.94 2.65
CA PRO A 26 3.01 -29.28 3.90
C PRO A 26 4.23 -29.23 4.82
N ALA A 27 4.51 -28.05 5.36
CA ALA A 27 5.53 -27.86 6.39
C ALA A 27 5.15 -28.61 7.67
N PRO A 28 6.13 -29.12 8.45
CA PRO A 28 5.85 -29.80 9.71
C PRO A 28 5.14 -28.86 10.69
N ALA A 29 4.18 -29.41 11.45
CA ALA A 29 3.40 -28.67 12.42
C ALA A 29 4.30 -28.02 13.50
N PRO A 30 4.01 -26.79 13.94
CA PRO A 30 4.79 -26.12 14.97
C PRO A 30 4.63 -26.80 16.33
N ALA A 31 5.71 -26.81 17.11
CA ALA A 31 5.70 -27.31 18.49
C ALA A 31 4.70 -26.53 19.36
N ALA A 32 3.98 -27.24 20.22
CA ALA A 32 2.99 -26.68 21.12
C ALA A 32 3.63 -25.61 22.03
N GLY A 33 3.18 -24.36 21.91
CA GLY A 33 3.65 -23.21 22.70
C GLY A 33 3.95 -21.94 21.89
N ALA A 34 3.88 -21.98 20.56
CA ALA A 34 4.03 -20.78 19.73
C ALA A 34 2.73 -19.96 19.70
N THR A 35 2.81 -18.71 20.14
CA THR A 35 1.82 -17.65 19.92
C THR A 35 1.50 -17.53 18.42
N PRO A 36 0.27 -17.18 18.00
CA PRO A 36 -0.10 -17.22 16.59
C PRO A 36 0.77 -16.23 15.79
N SER A 37 1.47 -16.77 14.79
CA SER A 37 1.91 -16.15 13.53
C SER A 37 1.70 -14.64 13.40
N VAL A 38 2.55 -13.83 14.03
CA VAL A 38 2.65 -12.41 13.70
C VAL A 38 3.62 -12.30 12.51
N ALA A 39 3.08 -12.23 11.30
CA ALA A 39 3.83 -11.94 10.09
C ALA A 39 4.18 -10.43 10.03
N TYR A 40 4.93 -9.94 11.02
CA TYR A 40 5.46 -8.58 11.02
C TYR A 40 6.98 -8.64 11.08
N LEU A 41 7.63 -8.02 10.08
CA LEU A 41 9.07 -8.17 9.86
C LEU A 41 9.92 -7.43 10.92
N TRP A 42 9.35 -6.43 11.60
CA TRP A 42 10.07 -5.42 12.38
C TRP A 42 9.51 -5.23 13.79
N THR A 43 10.28 -4.64 14.72
CA THR A 43 9.83 -4.36 16.09
C THR A 43 9.12 -3.01 16.14
N ALA A 44 8.04 -2.87 16.92
CA ALA A 44 7.36 -1.57 17.10
C ALA A 44 8.07 -0.68 18.14
N ASP A 45 9.37 -0.46 17.95
CA ASP A 45 10.21 0.36 18.83
C ASP A 45 10.48 1.76 18.25
N ASP A 46 11.11 2.62 19.04
CA ASP A 46 11.39 4.01 18.66
C ASP A 46 12.31 4.13 17.44
N LEU A 47 13.20 3.16 17.22
CA LEU A 47 14.11 3.14 16.07
C LEU A 47 13.32 2.86 14.80
N GLU A 48 12.44 1.85 14.83
CA GLU A 48 11.57 1.54 13.70
C GLU A 48 10.57 2.67 13.42
N ASN A 49 10.00 3.29 14.45
CA ASN A 49 9.15 4.47 14.29
C ASN A 49 9.92 5.62 13.62
N SER A 50 11.17 5.87 14.03
CA SER A 50 12.01 6.89 13.40
C SER A 50 12.33 6.57 11.94
N ARG A 51 12.56 5.30 11.61
CA ARG A 51 12.77 4.85 10.24
C ARG A 51 11.52 5.04 9.37
N LEU A 52 10.33 4.73 9.91
CA LEU A 52 9.04 4.93 9.25
C LEU A 52 8.72 6.42 9.04
N ASP A 53 8.99 7.27 10.03
CA ASP A 53 8.82 8.72 9.93
C ASP A 53 9.75 9.28 8.83
N ALA A 54 11.02 8.85 8.79
CA ALA A 54 11.95 9.23 7.74
C ALA A 54 11.51 8.75 6.34
N GLN A 55 11.00 7.51 6.24
CA GLN A 55 10.45 6.96 5.00
C GLN A 55 9.22 7.76 4.52
N HIS A 56 8.35 8.18 5.44
CA HIS A 56 7.19 9.01 5.10
C HIS A 56 7.63 10.32 4.45
N HIS A 57 8.55 11.06 5.08
CA HIS A 57 9.08 12.32 4.54
C HIS A 57 9.82 12.13 3.22
N MET A 58 10.62 11.08 3.08
CA MET A 58 11.29 10.75 1.83
C MET A 58 10.27 10.59 0.68
N LEU A 59 9.17 9.88 0.91
CA LEU A 59 8.16 9.65 -0.12
C LEU A 59 7.34 10.92 -0.40
N SER A 60 6.83 11.61 0.63
CA SER A 60 6.02 12.80 0.42
C SER A 60 6.82 13.93 -0.23
N ASP A 61 7.99 14.24 0.34
CA ASP A 61 8.71 15.47 0.03
C ASP A 61 9.54 15.32 -1.24
N CYS A 62 10.13 14.14 -1.46
CA CYS A 62 11.00 13.92 -2.62
C CYS A 62 10.26 13.31 -3.83
N ALA A 63 9.29 12.42 -3.61
CA ALA A 63 8.64 11.69 -4.69
C ALA A 63 7.27 12.25 -5.10
N TRP A 64 6.51 12.81 -4.14
CA TRP A 64 5.10 13.17 -4.35
C TRP A 64 4.80 14.66 -4.15
N SER A 65 5.78 15.51 -4.46
CA SER A 65 5.62 16.96 -4.51
C SER A 65 5.12 17.58 -3.21
N GLY A 66 5.57 17.05 -2.07
CA GLY A 66 5.24 17.54 -0.72
C GLY A 66 3.85 17.13 -0.22
N LYS A 67 3.19 16.18 -0.89
CA LYS A 67 1.90 15.62 -0.46
C LYS A 67 2.08 14.20 0.07
N PRO A 68 1.39 13.81 1.16
CA PRO A 68 1.45 12.45 1.69
C PRO A 68 0.59 11.43 0.90
N TYR A 69 -0.06 11.86 -0.19
CA TYR A 69 -0.94 11.05 -1.03
C TYR A 69 -0.72 11.37 -2.51
N ILE A 70 -1.12 10.45 -3.39
CA ILE A 70 -1.03 10.61 -4.85
C ILE A 70 -2.42 10.83 -5.46
N ALA A 71 -3.45 10.21 -4.86
CA ALA A 71 -4.82 10.34 -5.32
C ALA A 71 -5.36 11.79 -5.14
N PRO A 72 -6.41 12.21 -5.87
CA PRO A 72 -7.01 13.54 -5.73
C PRO A 72 -7.91 13.61 -4.49
N VAL A 73 -7.32 13.45 -3.31
CA VAL A 73 -8.01 13.36 -2.01
C VAL A 73 -8.88 14.60 -1.73
N GLU A 74 -8.46 15.77 -2.23
CA GLU A 74 -9.20 17.02 -2.12
C GLU A 74 -10.59 16.96 -2.76
N SER A 75 -10.79 16.14 -3.80
CA SER A 75 -12.09 15.96 -4.45
C SER A 75 -13.12 15.25 -3.57
N VAL A 76 -12.65 14.46 -2.59
CA VAL A 76 -13.49 13.64 -1.72
C VAL A 76 -13.61 14.23 -0.31
N LEU A 77 -12.51 14.77 0.23
CA LEU A 77 -12.48 15.38 1.56
C LEU A 77 -12.85 16.87 1.54
N GLY A 78 -12.75 17.53 0.39
CA GLY A 78 -13.02 18.96 0.21
C GLY A 78 -12.00 19.87 0.91
N PRO A 79 -11.99 21.18 0.60
CA PRO A 79 -11.22 22.18 1.35
C PRO A 79 -11.85 22.47 2.72
N GLU A 80 -13.16 22.27 2.83
CA GLU A 80 -13.94 22.32 4.06
C GLU A 80 -14.94 21.15 4.01
N GLY A 81 -14.93 20.27 5.02
CA GLY A 81 -15.87 19.14 5.08
C GLY A 81 -17.33 19.60 4.91
N PRO A 82 -18.24 18.69 4.52
CA PRO A 82 -19.58 19.07 4.04
C PRO A 82 -20.33 19.93 5.05
N GLU A 83 -20.86 21.07 4.60
CA GLU A 83 -21.82 21.86 5.37
C GLU A 83 -23.13 21.05 5.51
N GLY A 84 -23.38 20.50 6.69
CA GLY A 84 -24.66 19.86 7.04
C GLY A 84 -24.77 18.35 6.79
N GLY A 85 -23.66 17.63 6.54
CA GLY A 85 -23.63 16.16 6.43
C GLY A 85 -22.92 15.45 7.60
N GLU A 86 -22.87 14.11 7.57
CA GLU A 86 -21.92 13.37 8.42
C GLU A 86 -20.48 13.82 8.09
N GLY A 87 -19.65 14.02 9.11
CA GLY A 87 -18.26 14.40 8.92
C GLY A 87 -17.48 13.41 8.04
N LYS A 88 -16.49 13.92 7.30
CA LYS A 88 -15.62 13.11 6.46
C LYS A 88 -14.78 12.16 7.31
N ALA A 89 -14.52 10.96 6.80
CA ALA A 89 -13.79 9.94 7.52
C ALA A 89 -12.70 9.31 6.66
N VAL A 90 -11.52 9.11 7.26
CA VAL A 90 -10.33 8.54 6.63
C VAL A 90 -9.87 7.30 7.41
N LEU A 91 -9.46 6.26 6.69
CA LEU A 91 -8.82 5.06 7.23
C LEU A 91 -7.42 4.90 6.64
N ASP A 92 -6.42 4.72 7.50
CA ASP A 92 -5.05 4.35 7.13
C ASP A 92 -4.78 2.90 7.55
N LEU A 93 -4.78 1.98 6.57
CA LEU A 93 -4.52 0.56 6.77
C LEU A 93 -3.02 0.28 6.75
N GLY A 94 -2.50 -0.20 7.88
CA GLY A 94 -1.07 -0.41 8.11
C GLY A 94 -0.35 0.89 8.40
N THR A 95 -0.89 1.65 9.36
CA THR A 95 -0.44 3.02 9.66
C THR A 95 1.00 3.10 10.16
N GLY A 96 1.64 1.98 10.51
CA GLY A 96 3.05 1.95 10.87
C GLY A 96 3.31 2.79 12.11
N SER A 97 4.09 3.87 12.01
CA SER A 97 4.32 4.77 13.14
C SER A 97 3.14 5.71 13.43
N GLY A 98 2.09 5.73 12.61
CA GLY A 98 0.97 6.67 12.71
C GLY A 98 1.23 8.03 12.07
N ILE A 99 2.42 8.28 11.53
CA ILE A 99 2.81 9.60 10.99
C ILE A 99 1.92 10.07 9.84
N TRP A 100 1.52 9.14 8.95
CA TRP A 100 0.66 9.47 7.82
C TRP A 100 -0.73 9.90 8.28
N ALA A 101 -1.35 9.11 9.16
CA ALA A 101 -2.66 9.43 9.74
C ALA A 101 -2.65 10.80 10.45
N ILE A 102 -1.57 11.12 11.17
CA ILE A 102 -1.41 12.41 11.84
C ILE A 102 -1.29 13.56 10.83
N ASP A 103 -0.48 13.43 9.76
CA ASP A 103 -0.34 14.48 8.73
C ASP A 103 -1.71 14.75 8.04
N ILE A 104 -2.47 13.71 7.72
CA ILE A 104 -3.82 13.85 7.17
C ILE A 104 -4.76 14.52 8.16
N ALA A 105 -4.74 14.13 9.44
CA ALA A 105 -5.60 14.73 10.47
C ALA A 105 -5.33 16.23 10.66
N LEU A 106 -4.07 16.64 10.54
CA LEU A 106 -3.66 18.05 10.59
C LEU A 106 -4.10 18.83 9.34
N ARG A 107 -4.06 18.21 8.15
CA ARG A 107 -4.53 18.84 6.90
C ARG A 107 -6.04 18.95 6.80
N TRP A 108 -6.78 18.01 7.36
CA TRP A 108 -8.25 18.03 7.42
C TRP A 108 -8.77 17.94 8.85
N PRO A 109 -8.73 19.03 9.64
CA PRO A 109 -9.15 19.04 11.05
C PRO A 109 -10.63 18.67 11.26
N LYS A 110 -11.47 18.83 10.23
CA LYS A 110 -12.90 18.48 10.24
C LYS A 110 -13.15 16.99 9.93
N ALA A 111 -12.15 16.26 9.42
CA ALA A 111 -12.27 14.84 9.12
C ALA A 111 -11.82 13.99 10.32
N ARG A 112 -12.53 12.88 10.56
CA ARG A 112 -12.09 11.84 11.50
C ARG A 112 -11.08 10.95 10.80
N VAL A 113 -9.93 10.70 11.42
CA VAL A 113 -8.89 9.81 10.90
C VAL A 113 -8.69 8.63 11.84
N LEU A 114 -8.76 7.42 11.30
CA LEU A 114 -8.43 6.18 12.00
C LEU A 114 -7.20 5.56 11.33
N GLY A 115 -6.13 5.33 12.07
CA GLY A 115 -5.01 4.49 11.64
C GLY A 115 -5.05 3.14 12.33
N VAL A 116 -4.82 2.06 11.58
CA VAL A 116 -4.79 0.70 12.14
C VAL A 116 -3.53 -0.05 11.76
N ASP A 117 -2.99 -0.84 12.67
CA ASP A 117 -1.78 -1.63 12.46
C ASP A 117 -1.69 -2.81 13.46
N LEU A 118 -0.83 -3.79 13.19
CA LEU A 118 -0.63 -4.95 14.07
C LEU A 118 0.02 -4.58 15.41
N GLY A 119 0.89 -3.58 15.42
CA GLY A 119 1.62 -3.16 16.62
C GLY A 119 0.92 -2.03 17.38
N PRO A 120 1.06 -1.95 18.72
CA PRO A 120 0.55 -0.81 19.50
C PRO A 120 1.24 0.49 19.09
N LYS A 121 0.49 1.60 19.08
CA LYS A 121 1.01 2.95 18.80
C LYS A 121 0.90 3.81 20.05
N LEU A 122 2.06 4.28 20.52
CA LEU A 122 2.17 5.04 21.77
C LEU A 122 2.66 6.46 21.51
N ARG A 123 2.08 7.15 20.51
CA ARG A 123 2.40 8.55 20.22
C ARG A 123 1.18 9.46 20.38
N PRO A 124 1.37 10.74 20.76
CA PRO A 124 0.28 11.70 20.81
C PRO A 124 -0.35 11.92 19.43
N THR A 125 -1.67 12.04 19.39
CA THR A 125 -2.45 12.30 18.17
C THR A 125 -3.28 13.59 18.31
N PRO A 126 -3.60 14.26 17.19
CA PRO A 126 -4.63 15.30 17.18
C PRO A 126 -6.00 14.77 17.65
N PRO A 127 -6.91 15.63 18.15
CA PRO A 127 -8.21 15.19 18.66
C PRO A 127 -9.10 14.45 17.65
N ASN A 128 -8.88 14.66 16.36
CA ASN A 128 -9.60 14.02 15.26
C ASN A 128 -8.91 12.75 14.74
N CYS A 129 -7.84 12.28 15.38
CA CYS A 129 -7.05 11.12 14.96
C CYS A 129 -6.97 10.07 16.06
N SER A 130 -7.35 8.83 15.74
CA SER A 130 -7.18 7.65 16.60
C SER A 130 -6.29 6.61 15.93
N LEU A 131 -5.53 5.85 16.75
CA LEU A 131 -4.69 4.74 16.29
C LEU A 131 -5.11 3.48 17.04
N GLU A 132 -5.44 2.41 16.31
CA GLU A 132 -5.94 1.16 16.87
C GLU A 132 -5.08 -0.03 16.45
N VAL A 133 -5.02 -1.03 17.34
CA VAL A 133 -4.35 -2.30 17.03
C VAL A 133 -5.35 -3.21 16.33
N HIS A 134 -5.06 -3.58 15.08
CA HIS A 134 -5.91 -4.47 14.30
C HIS A 134 -5.11 -5.25 13.25
N ASP A 135 -5.46 -6.53 13.09
CA ASP A 135 -4.94 -7.36 12.01
C ASP A 135 -5.84 -7.26 10.78
N ILE A 136 -5.33 -6.63 9.72
CA ILE A 136 -6.02 -6.47 8.43
C ILE A 136 -6.40 -7.83 7.82
N ASN A 137 -5.57 -8.87 8.01
CA ASN A 137 -5.83 -10.22 7.50
C ASN A 137 -7.04 -10.87 8.16
N SER A 138 -7.34 -10.48 9.42
CA SER A 138 -8.47 -11.01 10.18
C SER A 138 -9.84 -10.53 9.69
N GLY A 139 -9.89 -9.44 8.91
CA GLY A 139 -11.11 -8.88 8.34
C GLY A 139 -11.33 -7.40 8.72
N LEU A 140 -12.22 -6.73 7.99
CA LEU A 140 -12.43 -5.27 8.12
C LEU A 140 -13.91 -4.89 8.31
N SER A 141 -14.81 -5.88 8.42
CA SER A 141 -16.26 -5.68 8.33
C SER A 141 -16.86 -4.78 9.39
N GLN A 142 -16.21 -4.62 10.54
CA GLN A 142 -16.62 -3.68 11.59
C GLN A 142 -16.64 -2.22 11.12
N TRP A 143 -15.98 -1.91 10.00
CA TRP A 143 -15.87 -0.56 9.45
C TRP A 143 -16.64 -0.34 8.14
N ASN A 144 -17.55 -1.24 7.78
CA ASN A 144 -18.34 -1.10 6.54
C ASN A 144 -19.12 0.22 6.50
N GLY A 145 -19.05 0.93 5.38
CA GLY A 145 -19.77 2.18 5.11
C GLY A 145 -19.33 3.39 5.93
N GLN A 146 -18.15 3.35 6.55
CA GLN A 146 -17.71 4.40 7.49
C GLN A 146 -16.76 5.43 6.91
N PHE A 147 -16.15 5.19 5.74
CA PHE A 147 -15.03 5.99 5.26
C PHE A 147 -15.28 6.61 3.90
N ASP A 148 -14.82 7.84 3.73
CA ASP A 148 -14.76 8.53 2.44
C ASP A 148 -13.42 8.26 1.75
N TYR A 149 -12.35 8.02 2.52
CA TYR A 149 -11.02 7.79 1.99
C TYR A 149 -10.33 6.64 2.73
N VAL A 150 -9.90 5.61 2.00
CA VAL A 150 -9.07 4.52 2.52
C VAL A 150 -7.71 4.60 1.85
N HIS A 151 -6.67 4.70 2.67
CA HIS A 151 -5.27 4.72 2.26
C HIS A 151 -4.58 3.44 2.74
N THR A 152 -3.67 2.93 1.91
CA THR A 152 -2.65 2.01 2.38
C THR A 152 -1.34 2.17 1.62
N ARG A 153 -0.23 1.96 2.32
CA ARG A 153 1.10 2.16 1.78
C ARG A 153 2.12 1.20 2.38
N LEU A 154 2.81 0.47 1.52
CA LEU A 154 3.94 -0.41 1.85
C LEU A 154 3.57 -1.54 2.83
N ILE A 155 2.37 -2.11 2.72
CA ILE A 155 1.87 -3.15 3.63
C ILE A 155 1.96 -4.55 3.05
N SER A 156 2.28 -4.67 1.76
CA SER A 156 2.31 -5.93 1.00
C SER A 156 2.99 -7.10 1.71
N SER A 157 4.12 -6.85 2.39
CA SER A 157 4.85 -7.89 3.14
C SER A 157 4.09 -8.52 4.30
N GLY A 158 3.07 -7.86 4.84
CA GLY A 158 2.22 -8.34 5.93
C GLY A 158 0.82 -8.78 5.48
N ILE A 159 0.52 -8.77 4.18
CA ILE A 159 -0.78 -9.14 3.64
C ILE A 159 -0.69 -10.47 2.91
N HIS A 160 -1.51 -11.44 3.35
CA HIS A 160 -1.49 -12.81 2.82
C HIS A 160 -2.17 -12.94 1.46
N ASP A 161 -3.26 -12.22 1.27
CA ASP A 161 -4.07 -12.25 0.05
C ASP A 161 -4.50 -10.82 -0.28
N TYR A 162 -3.73 -10.19 -1.17
CA TYR A 162 -3.93 -8.79 -1.54
C TYR A 162 -5.23 -8.58 -2.31
N PRO A 163 -5.61 -9.42 -3.31
CA PRO A 163 -6.95 -9.36 -3.91
C PRO A 163 -8.09 -9.47 -2.89
N LEU A 164 -7.99 -10.38 -1.91
CA LEU A 164 -9.00 -10.49 -0.84
C LEU A 164 -9.05 -9.25 0.05
N MET A 165 -7.90 -8.64 0.35
CA MET A 165 -7.85 -7.36 1.05
C MET A 165 -8.58 -6.27 0.24
N LEU A 166 -8.31 -6.15 -1.06
CA LEU A 166 -9.00 -5.19 -1.93
C LEU A 166 -10.51 -5.40 -1.94
N SER A 167 -10.98 -6.66 -2.02
CA SER A 167 -12.42 -6.94 -1.96
C SER A 167 -13.05 -6.62 -0.60
N ARG A 168 -12.26 -6.63 0.48
CA ARG A 168 -12.68 -6.24 1.84
C ARG A 168 -12.61 -4.74 2.09
N ILE A 169 -11.84 -4.00 1.30
CA ILE A 169 -11.76 -2.53 1.38
C ILE A 169 -12.99 -1.87 0.75
N LEU A 170 -13.49 -2.41 -0.37
CA LEU A 170 -14.63 -1.82 -1.09
C LEU A 170 -15.85 -1.54 -0.17
N PRO A 171 -16.30 -2.47 0.70
CA PRO A 171 -17.45 -2.22 1.57
C PRO A 171 -17.19 -1.20 2.70
N LEU A 172 -15.92 -0.84 2.97
CA LEU A 172 -15.57 0.17 3.97
C LEU A 172 -15.91 1.58 3.50
N LEU A 173 -15.91 1.77 2.18
CA LEU A 173 -16.13 3.04 1.54
C LEU A 173 -17.63 3.37 1.49
N ARG A 174 -17.94 4.63 1.79
CA ARG A 174 -19.21 5.27 1.43
C ARG A 174 -19.27 5.42 -0.10
N PRO A 175 -20.47 5.52 -0.69
CA PRO A 175 -20.60 5.82 -2.13
C PRO A 175 -19.78 7.07 -2.52
N GLY A 176 -19.03 6.98 -3.61
CA GLY A 176 -18.09 8.03 -4.05
C GLY A 176 -16.78 8.11 -3.26
N GLY A 177 -16.52 7.15 -2.37
CA GLY A 177 -15.27 7.06 -1.62
C GLY A 177 -14.06 6.70 -2.49
N LEU A 178 -12.87 6.99 -1.97
CA LEU A 178 -11.59 6.85 -2.67
C LEU A 178 -10.69 5.80 -2.03
N LEU A 179 -10.05 4.99 -2.87
CA LEU A 179 -8.94 4.12 -2.49
C LEU A 179 -7.60 4.64 -3.05
N ASP A 180 -6.63 4.87 -2.16
CA ASP A 180 -5.23 5.16 -2.51
C ASP A 180 -4.31 4.01 -2.04
N LEU A 181 -3.53 3.47 -2.97
CA LEU A 181 -2.65 2.32 -2.79
C LEU A 181 -1.25 2.71 -3.23
N SER A 182 -0.25 2.33 -2.44
CA SER A 182 1.16 2.52 -2.81
C SER A 182 2.00 1.36 -2.31
N GLU A 183 2.73 0.69 -3.21
CA GLU A 183 3.63 -0.41 -2.83
C GLU A 183 5.00 -0.21 -3.46
N TRP A 184 5.98 -0.93 -2.92
CA TRP A 184 7.35 -0.93 -3.40
C TRP A 184 7.65 -2.21 -4.16
N ASP A 185 8.30 -2.08 -5.31
CA ASP A 185 8.73 -3.22 -6.10
C ASP A 185 10.13 -3.68 -5.64
N PHE A 186 10.26 -4.95 -5.29
CA PHE A 186 11.51 -5.57 -4.85
C PHE A 186 12.36 -6.07 -6.02
N ARG A 187 12.28 -5.42 -7.18
CA ARG A 187 13.10 -5.67 -8.37
C ARG A 187 13.95 -4.45 -8.70
N ILE A 188 15.09 -4.70 -9.33
CA ILE A 188 15.91 -3.64 -9.92
C ILE A 188 15.60 -3.51 -11.39
N TYR A 189 15.63 -2.27 -11.88
CA TYR A 189 15.36 -1.93 -13.25
C TYR A 189 16.54 -1.21 -13.89
N SER A 190 16.70 -1.44 -15.18
CA SER A 190 17.60 -0.67 -16.05
C SER A 190 17.11 0.78 -16.19
N ALA A 191 17.96 1.65 -16.74
CA ALA A 191 17.59 3.02 -17.09
C ALA A 191 16.44 3.11 -18.11
N SER A 192 16.19 2.04 -18.88
CA SER A 192 15.04 1.88 -19.78
C SER A 192 13.82 1.22 -19.12
N HIS A 193 13.79 1.17 -17.79
CA HIS A 193 12.70 0.62 -16.98
C HIS A 193 12.38 -0.85 -17.29
N GLN A 194 13.38 -1.62 -17.72
CA GLN A 194 13.26 -3.06 -17.89
C GLN A 194 13.81 -3.78 -16.65
N PRO A 195 13.11 -4.79 -16.10
CA PRO A 195 13.60 -5.52 -14.93
C PRO A 195 14.92 -6.20 -15.26
N LEU A 196 15.91 -6.06 -14.38
CA LEU A 196 17.17 -6.76 -14.51
C LEU A 196 17.01 -8.21 -14.10
N PRO A 197 17.58 -9.18 -14.86
CA PRO A 197 17.57 -10.57 -14.45
C PRO A 197 18.41 -10.75 -13.19
N LEU A 198 18.03 -11.71 -12.36
CA LEU A 198 18.89 -12.18 -11.28
C LEU A 198 20.03 -13.01 -11.88
N VAL A 199 21.23 -12.46 -11.87
CA VAL A 199 22.46 -13.15 -12.32
C VAL A 199 23.15 -13.79 -11.11
N PRO A 200 23.62 -15.05 -11.17
CA PRO A 200 24.31 -15.68 -10.05
C PRO A 200 25.62 -14.99 -9.65
N HIS A 201 25.98 -15.13 -8.38
CA HIS A 201 27.25 -14.62 -7.85
C HIS A 201 28.46 -15.15 -8.64
N GLY A 202 29.39 -14.24 -8.96
CA GLY A 202 30.61 -14.54 -9.72
C GLY A 202 30.45 -14.57 -11.24
N GLN A 203 29.25 -14.31 -11.77
CA GLN A 203 29.01 -14.19 -13.21
C GLN A 203 28.98 -12.71 -13.65
N GLU A 204 29.31 -12.46 -14.92
CA GLU A 204 29.24 -11.13 -15.52
C GLU A 204 27.80 -10.60 -15.48
N GLY A 205 27.62 -9.35 -15.06
CA GLY A 205 26.29 -8.74 -14.89
C GLY A 205 25.63 -8.99 -13.52
N HIS A 206 26.33 -9.65 -12.59
CA HIS A 206 25.87 -9.77 -11.20
C HIS A 206 25.64 -8.39 -10.55
N SER A 207 24.53 -8.28 -9.82
CA SER A 207 24.18 -7.10 -9.04
C SER A 207 23.85 -7.52 -7.60
N TRP A 208 24.68 -7.07 -6.66
CA TRP A 208 24.45 -7.28 -5.22
C TRP A 208 23.11 -6.73 -4.75
N THR A 209 22.69 -5.58 -5.28
CA THR A 209 21.40 -4.97 -4.92
C THR A 209 20.23 -5.81 -5.44
N ALA A 210 20.34 -6.34 -6.67
CA ALA A 210 19.31 -7.21 -7.23
C ALA A 210 19.20 -8.53 -6.44
N GLU A 211 20.33 -9.12 -6.07
CA GLU A 211 20.37 -10.32 -5.22
C GLU A 211 19.77 -10.06 -3.84
N TRP A 212 20.13 -8.94 -3.20
CA TRP A 212 19.60 -8.59 -1.87
C TRP A 212 18.09 -8.35 -1.90
N LEU A 213 17.56 -7.61 -2.87
CA LEU A 213 16.12 -7.39 -3.01
C LEU A 213 15.36 -8.69 -3.35
N TRP A 214 15.94 -9.53 -4.20
CA TRP A 214 15.39 -10.86 -4.46
C TRP A 214 15.32 -11.69 -3.17
N ALA A 215 16.40 -11.70 -2.37
CA ALA A 215 16.41 -12.42 -1.10
C ALA A 215 15.36 -11.88 -0.12
N LEU A 216 15.16 -10.55 -0.07
CA LEU A 216 14.12 -9.91 0.74
C LEU A 216 12.70 -10.30 0.27
N ARG A 217 12.47 -10.27 -1.05
CA ARG A 217 11.22 -10.73 -1.68
C ARG A 217 10.92 -12.18 -1.34
N GLU A 218 11.89 -13.08 -1.51
CA GLU A 218 11.72 -14.50 -1.19
C GLU A 218 11.45 -14.73 0.31
N ALA A 219 12.15 -14.00 1.18
CA ALA A 219 11.94 -14.09 2.62
C ALA A 219 10.54 -13.60 3.03
N GLY A 220 10.05 -12.52 2.42
CA GLY A 220 8.70 -12.00 2.63
C GLY A 220 7.62 -12.97 2.14
N ALA A 221 7.79 -13.49 0.91
CA ALA A 221 6.86 -14.46 0.32
C ALA A 221 6.76 -15.75 1.15
N ARG A 222 7.88 -16.26 1.67
CA ARG A 222 7.89 -17.44 2.56
C ARG A 222 7.19 -17.22 3.90
N ARG A 223 7.02 -15.96 4.33
CA ARG A 223 6.23 -15.59 5.51
C ARG A 223 4.75 -15.32 5.18
N GLY A 224 4.37 -15.50 3.91
CA GLY A 224 3.01 -15.29 3.42
C GLY A 224 2.75 -13.92 2.84
N GLY A 225 3.71 -12.99 2.84
CA GLY A 225 3.50 -11.64 2.30
C GLY A 225 3.38 -11.61 0.77
N GLN A 226 2.51 -10.76 0.25
CA GLN A 226 2.33 -10.57 -1.19
C GLN A 226 3.36 -9.58 -1.77
N MET A 227 4.62 -10.01 -1.84
CA MET A 227 5.77 -9.14 -2.17
C MET A 227 5.77 -8.56 -3.60
N ASP A 228 4.93 -9.07 -4.49
CA ASP A 228 4.78 -8.56 -5.87
C ASP A 228 3.59 -7.60 -6.04
N ALA A 229 2.97 -7.14 -4.95
CA ALA A 229 1.79 -6.28 -5.02
C ALA A 229 2.00 -5.03 -5.89
N ALA A 230 3.19 -4.41 -5.84
CA ALA A 230 3.53 -3.26 -6.68
C ALA A 230 3.37 -3.54 -8.18
N SER A 231 3.63 -4.76 -8.61
CA SER A 231 3.59 -5.19 -10.00
C SER A 231 2.20 -5.55 -10.49
N PHE A 232 1.30 -5.93 -9.59
CA PHE A 232 0.01 -6.53 -9.93
C PHE A 232 -1.20 -5.71 -9.47
N MET A 233 -1.02 -4.74 -8.57
CA MET A 233 -2.15 -3.99 -8.01
C MET A 233 -3.00 -3.29 -9.07
N GLU A 234 -2.39 -2.76 -10.14
CA GLU A 234 -3.15 -2.12 -11.21
C GLU A 234 -4.08 -3.13 -11.90
N GLY A 235 -3.53 -4.31 -12.25
CA GLY A 235 -4.29 -5.41 -12.82
C GLY A 235 -5.43 -5.83 -11.90
N TRP A 236 -5.14 -6.12 -10.64
CA TRP A 236 -6.16 -6.53 -9.66
C TRP A 236 -7.28 -5.49 -9.51
N VAL A 237 -6.95 -4.20 -9.44
CA VAL A 237 -7.94 -3.14 -9.32
C VAL A 237 -8.77 -3.03 -10.61
N ARG A 238 -8.14 -2.97 -11.78
CA ARG A 238 -8.86 -2.83 -13.07
C ARG A 238 -9.72 -4.05 -13.40
N GLU A 239 -9.17 -5.25 -13.22
CA GLU A 239 -9.84 -6.51 -13.58
C GLU A 239 -11.02 -6.84 -12.64
N SER A 240 -11.04 -6.27 -11.44
CA SER A 240 -12.18 -6.43 -10.53
C SER A 240 -13.48 -5.85 -11.08
N GLY A 241 -13.41 -4.83 -11.95
CA GLY A 241 -14.57 -4.20 -12.58
C GLY A 241 -15.52 -3.44 -11.64
N VAL A 242 -15.14 -3.25 -10.37
CA VAL A 242 -15.96 -2.57 -9.34
C VAL A 242 -15.54 -1.14 -9.07
N TRP A 243 -14.39 -0.73 -9.62
CA TRP A 243 -13.79 0.57 -9.42
C TRP A 243 -13.87 1.42 -10.69
N ASP A 244 -14.41 2.62 -10.56
CA ASP A 244 -14.38 3.71 -11.53
C ASP A 244 -13.07 4.51 -11.40
N ASP A 245 -12.78 5.33 -12.42
CA ASP A 245 -11.67 6.30 -12.43
C ASP A 245 -10.31 5.74 -12.00
N VAL A 246 -9.96 4.56 -12.52
CA VAL A 246 -8.74 3.86 -12.10
C VAL A 246 -7.48 4.52 -12.67
N GLY A 247 -6.79 5.28 -11.82
CA GLY A 247 -5.49 5.92 -12.10
C GLY A 247 -4.30 5.12 -11.54
N TYR A 248 -3.21 5.09 -12.30
CA TYR A 248 -1.95 4.43 -11.96
C TYR A 248 -0.76 5.32 -12.27
N ARG A 249 0.29 5.24 -11.44
CA ARG A 249 1.53 6.00 -11.63
C ARG A 249 2.72 5.22 -11.09
N ASP A 250 3.73 5.06 -11.93
CA ASP A 250 5.05 4.64 -11.49
C ASP A 250 5.89 5.81 -10.98
N THR A 251 6.60 5.56 -9.88
CA THR A 251 7.64 6.47 -9.37
C THR A 251 8.98 5.77 -9.44
N TRP A 252 9.88 6.27 -10.28
CA TRP A 252 11.21 5.71 -10.49
C TRP A 252 12.24 6.45 -9.63
N ILE A 253 12.94 5.71 -8.76
CA ILE A 253 14.00 6.24 -7.90
C ILE A 253 15.35 5.70 -8.38
N ALA A 254 16.24 6.61 -8.76
CA ALA A 254 17.59 6.25 -9.17
C ALA A 254 18.39 5.75 -7.95
N ILE A 255 18.86 4.50 -8.01
CA ILE A 255 19.65 3.86 -6.95
C ILE A 255 21.17 3.92 -7.17
N SER A 256 21.60 4.56 -8.27
CA SER A 256 23.01 4.79 -8.56
C SER A 256 23.20 6.18 -9.15
N ALA A 257 24.38 6.78 -8.91
CA ALA A 257 24.76 8.01 -9.59
C ALA A 257 24.79 7.76 -11.10
N PRO A 258 24.39 8.74 -11.95
CA PRO A 258 24.53 8.59 -13.39
C PRO A 258 26.01 8.32 -13.74
N THR A 259 26.31 7.10 -14.20
CA THR A 259 27.65 6.74 -14.66
C THR A 259 27.82 7.25 -16.09
N GLY A 260 27.94 8.57 -16.25
CA GLY A 260 28.20 9.22 -17.53
C GLY A 260 27.89 10.72 -17.47
N GLY A 261 28.82 11.56 -17.95
CA GLY A 261 28.79 13.03 -17.85
C GLY A 261 27.70 13.75 -18.63
N ALA A 262 26.50 13.18 -18.76
CA ALA A 262 25.34 13.86 -19.32
C ALA A 262 24.45 14.34 -18.18
N PHE A 263 24.44 15.67 -18.01
CA PHE A 263 23.44 16.43 -17.26
C PHE A 263 22.02 15.88 -17.51
N PHE A 264 21.23 15.79 -16.44
CA PHE A 264 19.80 15.46 -16.47
C PHE A 264 19.09 16.12 -17.67
N PRO A 265 18.58 15.37 -18.66
CA PRO A 265 17.34 15.79 -19.27
C PRO A 265 16.27 15.50 -18.21
N THR A 266 15.47 16.52 -17.88
CA THR A 266 14.24 16.33 -17.11
C THR A 266 13.52 15.09 -17.64
N LEU A 267 13.47 14.03 -16.83
CA LEU A 267 12.73 12.83 -17.19
C LEU A 267 11.28 13.29 -17.45
N PRO A 268 10.70 13.04 -18.63
CA PRO A 268 9.31 13.34 -18.85
C PRO A 268 8.52 12.44 -17.90
N ASN A 269 8.00 13.05 -16.83
CA ASN A 269 6.88 12.51 -16.09
C ASN A 269 5.85 12.20 -17.17
N ARG A 270 5.49 10.92 -17.39
CA ARG A 270 4.27 10.61 -18.14
C ARG A 270 3.11 11.06 -17.26
N SER A 271 2.85 12.36 -17.25
CA SER A 271 1.53 12.89 -16.97
C SER A 271 0.66 12.44 -18.14
N ASN A 272 -0.12 11.39 -17.94
CA ASN A 272 -1.38 11.36 -18.66
C ASN A 272 -2.26 12.41 -18.00
N ASP A 273 -2.65 13.37 -18.81
CA ASP A 273 -3.60 14.41 -18.51
C ASP A 273 -4.84 13.84 -17.82
N PHE A 274 -5.11 14.34 -16.62
CA PHE A 274 -6.48 14.50 -16.15
C PHE A 274 -6.61 15.97 -15.72
N CYS A 275 -7.38 16.71 -16.50
CA CYS A 275 -7.98 17.97 -16.10
C CYS A 275 -8.91 17.78 -14.91
#